data_AF-A0A9X2EDB5-F1
#
_entry.id   AF-A0A9X2EDB5-F1
#
_cell.length_a   1.000
_cell.length_b   1.000
_cell.length_c   1.000
_cell.angle_alpha   90.00
_cell.angle_beta   90.00
_cell.angle_gamma   90.00
#
_symmetry.space_group_name_H-M   'P 1'
#
loop_
_entity.id
_entity.type
_entity.pdbx_description
1 polymer ?
#
loop_
_entity_poly.entity_id
_entity_poly.type
_entity_poly.pdbx_seq_one_letter_code
_entity_poly.pdbx_strand_id
1 'polypeptide(L)'
;MILEHALLPALPERTAEFEVAFARAREIIASAPGFRSLTLSRSMGTPNTYLLVEWDRLADHTERFPGSAGYQRWKQLPHHCYEPFPVVEHLTAVKAATPPDSPAVTASAPNPN
;
A
#
# COMPACT_ATOMS: atom_id res chain seq x y z
N MET A 1 4.96 12.49 8.53
CA MET A 1 4.34 11.35 7.84
C MET A 1 3.40 11.86 6.77
N ILE A 2 3.44 11.25 5.60
CA ILE A 2 2.51 11.47 4.49
C ILE A 2 1.87 10.14 4.08
N LEU A 3 0.72 10.22 3.41
CA LEU A 3 0.12 9.10 2.71
C LEU A 3 0.34 9.29 1.20
N GLU A 4 1.01 8.34 0.56
CA GLU A 4 1.01 8.16 -0.88
C GLU A 4 -0.25 7.39 -1.27
N HIS A 5 -1.05 7.97 -2.16
CA HIS A 5 -2.24 7.34 -2.74
C HIS A 5 -2.04 7.20 -4.25
N ALA A 6 -1.90 5.97 -4.72
CA ALA A 6 -1.64 5.67 -6.13
C ALA A 6 -2.79 4.86 -6.73
N LEU A 7 -3.40 5.40 -7.79
CA LEU A 7 -4.35 4.69 -8.64
C LEU A 7 -3.57 3.88 -9.68
N LEU A 8 -3.67 2.56 -9.59
CA LEU A 8 -3.06 1.60 -10.50
C LEU A 8 -4.14 1.05 -11.44
N PRO A 9 -4.21 1.51 -12.70
CA PRO A 9 -5.18 1.04 -13.68
C PRO A 9 -4.73 -0.32 -14.23
N ALA A 10 -4.81 -1.36 -13.40
CA ALA A 10 -4.42 -2.71 -13.76
C ALA A 10 -5.22 -3.20 -14.98
N LEU A 11 -4.52 -3.75 -15.96
CA LEU A 11 -5.14 -4.34 -17.13
C LEU A 11 -5.95 -5.58 -16.70
N PRO A 12 -7.24 -5.70 -17.07
CA PRO A 12 -8.10 -6.80 -16.60
C PRO A 12 -7.48 -8.19 -16.84
N GLU A 13 -6.89 -8.39 -18.02
CA GLU A 13 -6.24 -9.64 -18.43
C GLU A 13 -4.91 -9.93 -17.71
N ARG A 14 -4.32 -8.92 -17.05
CA ARG A 14 -3.05 -9.04 -16.30
C ARG A 14 -3.21 -8.95 -14.80
N THR A 15 -4.44 -8.93 -14.28
CA THR A 15 -4.68 -8.73 -12.83
C THR A 15 -4.00 -9.80 -11.97
N ALA A 16 -4.04 -11.08 -12.39
CA ALA A 16 -3.35 -12.15 -11.65
C ALA A 16 -1.82 -12.01 -11.71
N GLU A 17 -1.28 -11.61 -12.86
CA GLU A 17 0.15 -11.34 -13.04
C GLU A 17 0.59 -10.17 -12.15
N PHE A 18 -0.21 -9.09 -12.12
CA PHE A 18 0.00 -7.93 -11.27
C PHE A 18 0.09 -8.33 -9.80
N GLU A 19 -0.83 -9.15 -9.29
CA GLU A 19 -0.83 -9.57 -7.88
C GLU A 19 0.40 -10.40 -7.51
N VAL A 20 0.83 -11.29 -8.40
CA VAL A 20 2.08 -12.07 -8.21
C VAL A 20 3.31 -11.17 -8.23
N ALA A 21 3.38 -10.24 -9.19
CA ALA A 21 4.45 -9.27 -9.27
C ALA A 21 4.48 -8.35 -8.03
N PHE A 22 3.31 -7.89 -7.60
CA PHE A 22 3.13 -7.01 -6.46
C PHE A 22 3.52 -7.68 -5.14
N ALA A 23 3.23 -8.97 -4.96
CA ALA A 23 3.66 -9.74 -3.79
C ALA A 23 5.19 -9.72 -3.60
N ARG A 24 5.96 -9.59 -4.67
CA ARG A 24 7.42 -9.39 -4.62
C ARG A 24 7.78 -7.92 -4.48
N ALA A 25 7.09 -7.04 -5.22
CA ALA A 25 7.36 -5.61 -5.25
C ALA A 25 7.14 -4.95 -3.88
N ARG A 26 6.15 -5.41 -3.10
CA ARG A 26 5.84 -4.86 -1.76
C ARG A 26 7.01 -5.00 -0.79
N GLU A 27 7.77 -6.09 -0.84
CA GLU A 27 8.93 -6.31 0.03
C GLU A 27 10.05 -5.31 -0.28
N ILE A 28 10.17 -4.90 -1.55
CA ILE A 28 11.13 -3.89 -1.98
C ILE A 28 10.74 -2.52 -1.41
N ILE A 29 9.46 -2.14 -1.51
CA ILE A 29 8.96 -0.89 -0.92
C ILE A 29 9.13 -0.92 0.61
N ALA A 30 8.78 -2.04 1.24
CA ALA A 30 8.86 -2.19 2.69
C ALA A 30 10.28 -2.07 3.25
N SER A 31 11.30 -2.35 2.41
CA SER A 31 12.71 -2.19 2.78
C SER A 31 13.25 -0.76 2.62
N ALA A 32 12.48 0.16 2.03
CA ALA A 32 12.92 1.51 1.74
C ALA A 32 13.01 2.37 3.02
N PRO A 33 14.03 3.23 3.16
CA PRO A 33 14.10 4.17 4.28
C PRO A 33 12.85 5.06 4.36
N GLY A 34 12.32 5.23 5.57
CA GLY A 34 11.12 6.03 5.82
C GLY A 34 9.80 5.32 5.51
N PHE A 35 9.81 4.05 5.08
CA PHE A 35 8.61 3.23 4.95
C PHE A 35 7.93 3.00 6.30
N ARG A 36 6.59 3.07 6.33
CA ARG A 36 5.80 2.80 7.55
C ARG A 36 4.77 1.69 7.35
N SER A 37 3.97 1.77 6.30
CA SER A 37 2.92 0.79 6.01
C SER A 37 2.59 0.77 4.53
N LEU A 38 2.01 -0.33 4.05
CA LEU A 38 1.51 -0.49 2.68
C LEU A 38 0.22 -1.28 2.69
N THR A 39 -0.76 -0.80 1.92
CA THR A 39 -1.99 -1.54 1.62
C THR A 39 -2.24 -1.52 0.11
N LEU A 40 -2.66 -2.66 -0.42
CA LEU A 40 -3.17 -2.77 -1.77
C LEU A 40 -4.65 -3.17 -1.70
N SER A 41 -5.50 -2.42 -2.37
CA SER A 41 -6.94 -2.62 -2.37
C SER A 41 -7.49 -2.66 -3.79
N ARG A 42 -8.40 -3.59 -4.06
CA ARG A 42 -9.17 -3.60 -5.31
C ARG A 42 -10.48 -2.83 -5.12
N SER A 43 -10.87 -2.04 -6.10
CA SER A 43 -12.20 -1.45 -6.13
C SER A 43 -13.27 -2.53 -6.33
N MET A 44 -14.39 -2.39 -5.63
CA MET A 44 -15.56 -3.25 -5.82
C MET A 44 -16.48 -2.75 -6.96
N GLY A 45 -16.36 -1.47 -7.34
CA GLY A 45 -17.22 -0.83 -8.34
C GLY A 45 -16.54 -0.52 -9.67
N THR A 46 -15.20 -0.69 -9.77
CA THR A 46 -14.40 -0.42 -10.97
C THR A 46 -13.28 -1.46 -11.08
N PRO A 47 -12.63 -1.64 -12.24
CA PRO A 47 -11.45 -2.52 -12.37
C PRO A 47 -10.18 -1.96 -11.71
N ASN A 48 -10.28 -0.80 -11.04
CA ASN A 48 -9.13 -0.09 -10.50
C ASN A 48 -8.53 -0.79 -9.28
N THR A 49 -7.21 -0.70 -9.18
CA THR A 49 -6.46 -1.09 -7.99
C THR A 49 -5.85 0.16 -7.35
N TYR A 50 -5.85 0.19 -6.02
CA TYR A 50 -5.35 1.31 -5.22
C TYR A 50 -4.21 0.84 -4.34
N LEU A 51 -3.10 1.57 -4.41
CA LEU A 51 -1.94 1.39 -3.54
C LEU A 51 -1.87 2.56 -2.58
N LEU A 52 -1.80 2.25 -1.28
CA LEU A 52 -1.62 3.21 -0.21
C LEU A 52 -0.30 2.90 0.49
N VAL A 53 0.59 3.89 0.59
CA VAL A 53 1.87 3.75 1.28
C VAL A 53 2.07 4.91 2.25
N GLU A 54 2.36 4.61 3.51
CA GLU A 54 2.72 5.64 4.48
C GLU A 54 4.25 5.80 4.52
N TRP A 55 4.68 7.05 4.40
CA TRP A 55 6.10 7.43 4.47
C TRP A 55 6.34 8.42 5.60
N ASP A 56 7.53 8.40 6.20
CA ASP A 56 7.94 9.37 7.21
C ASP A 56 7.98 10.79 6.62
N ARG A 57 8.56 10.97 5.42
CA ARG A 57 8.70 12.25 4.72
C ARG A 57 8.39 12.12 3.23
N LEU A 58 7.93 13.21 2.61
CA LEU A 58 7.69 13.27 1.15
C LEU A 58 8.93 12.84 0.33
N ALA A 59 10.10 13.36 0.71
CA ALA A 59 11.37 13.03 0.05
C ALA A 59 11.78 11.55 0.15
N ASP A 60 11.25 10.78 1.10
CA ASP A 60 11.51 9.33 1.15
C ASP A 60 10.90 8.63 -0.08
N HIS A 61 9.69 9.06 -0.48
CA HIS A 61 9.00 8.56 -1.66
C HIS A 61 9.39 9.26 -2.97
N THR A 62 9.59 10.58 -3.00
CA THR A 62 9.78 11.32 -4.27
C THR A 62 11.23 11.41 -4.73
N GLU A 63 12.19 11.25 -3.82
CA GLU A 63 13.62 11.43 -4.11
C GLU A 63 14.43 10.19 -3.77
N ARG A 64 14.38 9.75 -2.51
CA ARG A 64 15.24 8.65 -2.02
C ARG A 64 14.87 7.32 -2.63
N PHE A 65 13.59 6.94 -2.61
CA PHE A 65 13.16 5.68 -3.19
C PHE A 65 13.42 5.63 -4.71
N PRO A 66 13.01 6.63 -5.53
CA PRO A 66 13.31 6.67 -6.97
C PRO A 66 14.81 6.63 -7.30
N GLY A 67 15.66 7.24 -6.45
CA GLY A 67 17.12 7.20 -6.57
C GLY A 67 17.77 5.88 -6.14
N SER A 68 17.01 4.94 -5.58
CA SER A 68 17.55 3.70 -5.02
C SER A 68 17.65 2.55 -6.04
N ALA A 69 18.54 1.59 -5.76
CA ALA A 69 18.56 0.32 -6.48
C ALA A 69 17.27 -0.50 -6.28
N GLY A 70 16.55 -0.27 -5.18
CA GLY A 70 15.25 -0.86 -4.91
C GLY A 70 14.22 -0.46 -5.97
N TYR A 71 14.11 0.84 -6.27
CA TYR A 71 13.18 1.33 -7.28
C TYR A 71 13.43 0.76 -8.67
N GLN A 72 14.70 0.59 -9.07
CA GLN A 72 15.02 -0.01 -10.37
C GLN A 72 14.56 -1.47 -10.50
N ARG A 73 14.57 -2.24 -9.40
CA ARG A 73 13.97 -3.58 -9.37
C ARG A 73 12.45 -3.51 -9.30
N TRP A 74 11.92 -2.61 -8.48
CA TRP A 74 10.49 -2.42 -8.31
C TRP A 74 9.82 -2.10 -9.64
N LYS A 75 10.33 -1.13 -10.43
CA LYS A 75 9.75 -0.74 -11.72
C LYS A 75 9.72 -1.85 -12.78
N GLN A 76 10.48 -2.92 -12.61
CA GLN A 76 10.49 -4.05 -13.55
C GLN A 76 9.40 -5.09 -13.24
N LEU A 77 8.75 -4.98 -12.07
CA LEU A 77 7.80 -5.97 -11.60
C LEU A 77 6.35 -5.64 -11.98
N PRO A 78 5.71 -4.53 -11.53
CA PRO A 78 4.29 -4.32 -11.80
C PRO A 78 4.02 -3.35 -12.97
N HIS A 79 5.02 -2.61 -13.46
CA HIS A 79 4.81 -1.50 -14.42
C HIS A 79 4.16 -1.93 -15.74
N HIS A 80 4.39 -3.15 -16.21
CA HIS A 80 3.81 -3.65 -17.46
C HIS A 80 2.38 -4.19 -17.30
N CYS A 81 1.87 -4.21 -16.07
CA CYS A 81 0.54 -4.74 -15.76
C CYS A 81 -0.55 -3.66 -15.67
N TYR A 82 -0.20 -2.38 -15.84
CA TYR A 82 -1.16 -1.28 -15.81
C TYR A 82 -0.88 -0.26 -16.91
N GLU A 83 -1.95 0.36 -17.41
CA GLU A 83 -1.91 1.47 -18.36
C GLU A 83 -3.20 2.30 -18.19
N PRO A 84 -3.15 3.65 -18.17
CA PRO A 84 -1.99 4.54 -18.31
C PRO A 84 -1.06 4.55 -17.09
N PHE A 85 -0.05 5.43 -17.08
CA PHE A 85 0.81 5.62 -15.92
C PHE A 85 -0.01 5.99 -14.66
N PRO A 86 0.33 5.47 -13.48
CA PRO A 86 -0.41 5.73 -12.26
C PRO A 86 -0.56 7.22 -11.94
N VAL A 87 -1.75 7.59 -11.44
CA VAL A 87 -1.95 8.88 -10.80
C VAL A 87 -1.56 8.73 -9.34
N VAL A 88 -0.63 9.57 -8.87
CA VAL A 88 -0.09 9.53 -7.50
C VAL A 88 -0.37 10.87 -6.81
N GLU A 89 -0.97 10.82 -5.63
CA GLU A 89 -1.21 11.96 -4.75
C GLU A 89 -0.51 11.76 -3.40
N HIS A 90 -0.12 12.87 -2.76
CA HIS A 90 0.48 12.88 -1.42
C HIS A 90 -0.40 13.67 -0.47
N LEU A 91 -0.89 12.99 0.57
CA LEU A 91 -1.85 13.56 1.50
C LEU A 91 -1.24 13.72 2.89
N THR A 92 -1.67 14.76 3.59
CA THR A 92 -1.48 14.91 5.04
C THR A 92 -2.79 14.64 5.76
N ALA A 93 -2.73 13.95 6.90
CA ALA A 93 -3.91 13.71 7.70
C ALA A 93 -4.38 15.04 8.34
N VAL A 94 -5.63 15.42 8.12
CA VAL A 94 -6.24 16.61 8.76
C VAL A 94 -6.90 16.20 10.08
N LYS A 95 -7.72 15.13 10.07
CA LYS A 95 -8.32 14.48 11.24
C LYS A 95 -8.56 13.00 10.93
N ALA A 96 -8.31 12.14 11.91
CA ALA A 96 -8.67 10.72 11.86
C ALA A 96 -9.68 10.42 12.98
N ALA A 97 -10.59 9.48 12.75
CA ALA A 97 -11.45 8.94 13.79
C ALA A 97 -10.85 7.64 14.32
N THR A 98 -10.77 7.50 15.63
CA THR A 98 -10.47 6.22 16.29
C THR A 98 -11.80 5.49 16.49
N PRO A 99 -11.92 4.20 16.12
CA PRO A 99 -13.10 3.43 16.48
C PRO A 99 -13.24 3.40 18.01
N PRO A 100 -14.48 3.40 18.56
CA PRO A 100 -14.66 3.25 20.00
C PRO A 100 -14.02 1.94 20.47
N ASP A 101 -13.38 1.96 21.65
CA ASP A 101 -12.75 0.78 22.25
C ASP A 101 -13.75 -0.38 22.21
N SER A 102 -13.40 -1.46 21.50
CA SER A 102 -14.18 -2.69 21.55
C SER A 102 -14.15 -3.18 23.00
N PRO A 103 -15.30 -3.46 23.65
CA PRO A 103 -15.28 -3.94 25.02
C PRO A 103 -14.50 -5.24 25.03
N ALA A 104 -13.46 -5.28 25.88
CA ALA A 104 -12.65 -6.47 26.10
C ALA A 104 -13.57 -7.66 26.31
N VAL A 105 -13.40 -8.71 25.51
CA VAL A 105 -14.01 -10.02 25.80
C VAL A 105 -13.43 -10.45 27.14
N THR A 106 -14.18 -10.21 28.21
CA THR A 106 -13.88 -10.75 29.53
C THR A 106 -13.97 -12.27 29.39
N ALA A 107 -12.81 -12.93 29.37
CA ALA A 107 -12.74 -14.38 29.43
C ALA A 107 -13.56 -14.85 30.63
N SER A 108 -14.68 -15.53 30.38
CA SER A 108 -15.41 -16.24 31.42
C SER A 108 -14.47 -17.28 32.02
N ALA A 109 -14.20 -17.15 33.31
CA ALA A 109 -13.47 -18.14 34.07
C ALA A 109 -14.18 -19.51 33.96
N PRO A 110 -13.45 -20.63 33.89
CA PRO A 110 -14.06 -21.95 33.86
C PRO A 110 -14.70 -22.23 35.22
N ASN A 111 -15.96 -22.67 35.17
CA ASN A 111 -16.77 -23.04 36.32
C ASN A 111 -16.11 -24.22 37.07
N PRO A 112 -15.85 -24.15 38.40
CA PRO A 112 -15.39 -25.30 39.15
C PRO A 112 -16.57 -26.25 39.39
N ASN A 113 -16.35 -27.52 39.09
CA ASN A 113 -17.23 -28.64 39.41
C ASN A 113 -17.10 -29.03 40.88
#